data_AF-A0A4Z0PUV9-F1
#
_entry.id   AF-A0A4Z0PUV9-F1
#
_cell.length_a   1.000
_cell.length_b   1.000
_cell.length_c   1.000
_cell.angle_alpha   90.00
_cell.angle_beta   90.00
_cell.angle_gamma   90.00
#
_symmetry.space_group_name_H-M   'P 1'
#
loop_
_entity.id
_entity.type
_entity.pdbx_description
1 polymer ?
#
loop_
_entity_poly.entity_id
_entity_poly.type
_entity_poly.pdbx_seq_one_letter_code
_entity_poly.pdbx_strand_id
1 'polypeptide(L)'
;MKTLLPAALGLALLLPGFSQAQSTVTGTIVSGGITRDYRLYVPAGYSPGKAVPLLFNLHGYGSNNLEQEFYGDFRPIADTANFLIVHPNGTLDASGSRFWNTFVAPGAGGVDDVAFLSELLTALQSRYTIDPDRVYSTGMSNGGFMSYELACKLSNRVAAIGSVTGSIVQSRLSACTPQHPVPVMEIHGTADNTVPYNGNILFAPIPTVVDYWVRFNGCSPTPTVTNVPNTSTTDGSTAERYVYSGGRNGSVVEHYKIIDGGHTWPGAAVTIGVTNRDINASREVWRFLRRYRLSQLSTPLAAAAAASGQRLQLYPNPVENVLTIRAAQPATAAQVSVRDNMGRLLPVSTTVAADGSLRLATHAWLPGLYLVGVEQKGKVQYQHIVKQ
;
A
#
# COMPACT_ATOMS: atom_id res chain seq x y z
N MET A 1 31.54 12.34 74.76
CA MET A 1 31.95 12.72 73.40
C MET A 1 31.16 11.86 72.42
N LYS A 2 30.10 12.40 71.80
CA LYS A 2 29.28 11.70 70.79
C LYS A 2 29.63 12.26 69.42
N THR A 3 30.10 11.39 68.54
CA THR A 3 30.50 11.65 67.16
C THR A 3 29.27 11.81 66.26
N LEU A 4 29.27 12.85 65.44
CA LEU A 4 28.29 13.11 64.37
C LEU A 4 28.80 12.47 63.06
N LEU A 5 27.95 11.69 62.37
CA LEU A 5 28.13 11.34 60.96
C LEU A 5 27.27 12.27 60.10
N PRO A 6 27.77 12.80 58.96
CA PRO A 6 26.95 13.56 58.03
C PRO A 6 26.27 12.62 57.02
N ALA A 7 24.99 12.88 56.75
CA ALA A 7 24.23 12.23 55.68
C ALA A 7 24.65 12.80 54.32
N ALA A 8 25.05 11.93 53.39
CA ALA A 8 25.35 12.30 52.01
C ALA A 8 24.05 12.45 51.21
N LEU A 9 23.77 13.67 50.74
CA LEU A 9 22.67 13.97 49.82
C LEU A 9 23.15 13.66 48.39
N GLY A 10 22.64 12.58 47.79
CA GLY A 10 22.93 12.23 46.39
C GLY A 10 22.14 13.14 45.44
N LEU A 11 22.85 14.02 44.72
CA LEU A 11 22.27 14.87 43.68
C LEU A 11 22.17 14.06 42.38
N ALA A 12 20.96 13.63 42.01
CA ALA A 12 20.70 13.00 40.72
C ALA A 12 20.75 14.07 39.62
N LEU A 13 21.80 14.05 38.79
CA LEU A 13 21.87 14.85 37.57
C LEU A 13 20.89 14.29 36.52
N LEU A 14 19.77 14.99 36.32
CA LEU A 14 18.93 14.83 35.14
C LEU A 14 19.67 15.40 33.93
N LEU A 15 20.18 14.53 33.06
CA LEU A 15 20.70 14.94 31.75
C LEU A 15 19.54 15.48 30.92
N PRO A 16 19.62 16.69 30.35
CA PRO A 16 18.58 17.24 29.51
C PRO A 16 18.49 16.39 28.23
N GLY A 17 17.37 15.73 28.02
CA GLY A 17 17.06 15.11 26.74
C GLY A 17 17.01 16.20 25.68
N PHE A 18 17.85 16.10 24.65
CA PHE A 18 17.77 16.97 23.48
C PHE A 18 16.44 16.72 22.76
N SER A 19 15.42 17.51 23.08
CA SER A 19 14.20 17.58 22.27
C SER A 19 14.56 18.34 20.98
N GLN A 20 14.63 17.65 19.84
CA GLN A 20 14.63 18.36 18.57
C GLN A 20 13.25 18.98 18.37
N ALA A 21 13.19 20.30 18.18
CA ALA A 21 11.96 20.95 17.76
C ALA A 21 11.59 20.45 16.36
N GLN A 22 10.28 20.42 16.06
CA GLN A 22 9.82 20.25 14.68
C GLN A 22 10.50 21.28 13.78
N SER A 23 10.92 20.86 12.59
CA SER A 23 11.60 21.77 11.66
C SER A 23 11.23 21.46 10.22
N THR A 24 11.03 22.51 9.43
CA THR A 24 11.03 22.40 7.97
C THR A 24 12.38 22.87 7.45
N VAL A 25 13.08 21.99 6.75
CA VAL A 25 14.38 22.24 6.14
C VAL A 25 14.19 22.39 4.63
N THR A 26 14.77 23.44 4.05
CA THR A 26 14.87 23.57 2.59
C THR A 26 16.19 22.98 2.11
N GLY A 27 16.15 22.27 0.99
CA GLY A 27 17.36 21.72 0.39
C GLY A 27 17.27 21.67 -1.13
N THR A 28 18.40 21.36 -1.75
CA THR A 28 18.50 21.13 -3.19
C THR A 28 19.25 19.84 -3.47
N ILE A 29 18.99 19.26 -4.64
CA ILE A 29 19.83 18.26 -5.30
C ILE A 29 20.00 18.63 -6.77
N VAL A 30 21.02 18.07 -7.42
CA VAL A 30 21.13 18.12 -8.89
C VAL A 30 20.62 16.79 -9.42
N SER A 31 19.65 16.84 -10.34
CA SER A 31 19.07 15.67 -11.00
C SER A 31 18.90 15.95 -12.48
N GLY A 32 19.39 15.06 -13.35
CA GLY A 32 19.37 15.28 -14.80
C GLY A 32 20.05 16.58 -15.25
N GLY A 33 21.05 17.07 -14.49
CA GLY A 33 21.71 18.35 -14.73
C GLY A 33 20.93 19.59 -14.27
N ILE A 34 19.77 19.43 -13.64
CA ILE A 34 18.91 20.51 -13.16
C ILE A 34 19.01 20.59 -11.63
N THR A 35 19.17 21.79 -11.09
CA THR A 35 19.02 22.03 -9.64
C THR A 35 17.55 21.96 -9.26
N ARG A 36 17.20 21.02 -8.39
CA ARG A 36 15.82 20.77 -7.93
C ARG A 36 15.75 21.06 -6.43
N ASP A 37 14.80 21.89 -6.02
CA ASP A 37 14.60 22.25 -4.61
C ASP A 37 13.44 21.47 -3.96
N TYR A 38 13.54 21.31 -2.65
CA TYR A 38 12.54 20.65 -1.83
C TYR A 38 12.45 21.26 -0.44
N ARG A 39 11.30 21.06 0.20
CA ARG A 39 11.08 21.25 1.63
C ARG A 39 10.94 19.88 2.28
N LEU A 40 11.59 19.68 3.42
CA LEU A 40 11.49 18.47 4.22
C LEU A 40 10.99 18.86 5.61
N TYR A 41 9.82 18.36 5.98
CA TYR A 41 9.33 18.46 7.34
C TYR A 41 9.83 17.28 8.17
N VAL A 42 10.52 17.59 9.26
CA VAL A 42 11.03 16.66 10.26
C VAL A 42 10.20 16.83 11.54
N PRO A 43 9.37 15.83 11.92
CA PRO A 43 8.53 15.94 13.10
C PRO A 43 9.37 15.93 14.38
N ALA A 44 8.86 16.51 15.46
CA ALA A 44 9.58 16.59 16.74
C ALA A 44 9.97 15.21 17.32
N GLY A 45 9.19 14.17 16.98
CA GLY A 45 9.44 12.79 17.40
C GLY A 45 10.57 12.08 16.63
N TYR A 46 11.13 12.68 15.57
CA TYR A 46 12.20 12.07 14.81
C TYR A 46 13.48 11.98 15.65
N SER A 47 14.17 10.84 15.56
CA SER A 47 15.47 10.66 16.21
C SER A 47 16.39 9.89 15.25
N PRO A 48 17.60 10.40 14.98
CA PRO A 48 18.58 9.66 14.18
C PRO A 48 18.78 8.23 14.70
N GLY A 49 18.89 7.27 13.80
CA GLY A 49 19.05 5.84 14.12
C GLY A 49 17.74 5.07 14.30
N LYS A 50 16.57 5.74 14.34
CA LYS A 50 15.26 5.08 14.31
C LYS A 50 14.63 5.23 12.93
N ALA A 51 14.45 4.13 12.22
CA ALA A 51 13.86 4.13 10.89
C ALA A 51 12.39 4.57 10.90
N VAL A 52 12.08 5.68 10.22
CA VAL A 52 10.74 6.23 10.08
C VAL A 52 10.25 6.21 8.64
N PRO A 53 8.93 6.21 8.38
CA PRO A 53 8.39 6.35 7.02
C PRO A 53 8.76 7.69 6.39
N LEU A 54 8.71 7.73 5.05
CA LEU A 54 8.77 8.98 4.26
C LEU A 54 7.51 9.07 3.39
N LEU A 55 6.88 10.25 3.38
CA LEU A 55 5.80 10.60 2.47
C LEU A 55 6.28 11.66 1.47
N PHE A 56 6.26 11.34 0.18
CA PHE A 56 6.25 12.35 -0.88
C PHE A 56 4.88 13.01 -0.93
N ASN A 57 4.82 14.34 -0.81
CA ASN A 57 3.60 15.12 -0.94
C ASN A 57 3.76 16.16 -2.05
N LEU A 58 3.18 15.84 -3.21
CA LEU A 58 3.49 16.46 -4.50
C LEU A 58 2.44 17.52 -4.87
N HIS A 59 2.91 18.71 -5.28
CA HIS A 59 2.05 19.85 -5.62
C HIS A 59 1.32 19.67 -6.95
N GLY A 60 0.21 20.38 -7.14
CA GLY A 60 -0.52 20.48 -8.42
C GLY A 60 0.15 21.42 -9.42
N TYR A 61 -0.30 21.43 -10.67
CA TYR A 61 0.24 22.29 -11.73
C TYR A 61 0.11 23.78 -11.35
N GLY A 62 1.16 24.56 -11.58
CA GLY A 62 1.22 25.99 -11.24
C GLY A 62 1.49 26.31 -9.76
N SER A 63 1.39 25.31 -8.87
CA SER A 63 1.65 25.48 -7.43
C SER A 63 3.14 25.29 -7.08
N ASN A 64 3.46 25.00 -5.82
CA ASN A 64 4.82 24.75 -5.34
C ASN A 64 4.85 23.98 -4.01
N ASN A 65 6.06 23.66 -3.55
CA ASN A 65 6.29 22.92 -2.31
C ASN A 65 5.72 23.59 -1.05
N LEU A 66 5.75 24.92 -0.93
CA LEU A 66 5.21 25.65 0.21
C LEU A 66 3.69 25.61 0.20
N GLU A 67 3.07 25.90 -0.94
CA GLU A 67 1.61 25.85 -1.07
C GLU A 67 1.06 24.45 -0.80
N GLN A 68 1.70 23.40 -1.31
CA GLN A 68 1.30 22.02 -1.05
C GLN A 68 1.48 21.62 0.42
N GLU A 69 2.53 22.11 1.09
CA GLU A 69 2.75 21.90 2.53
C GLU A 69 1.56 22.40 3.37
N PHE A 70 0.92 23.50 2.96
CA PHE A 70 -0.26 24.03 3.65
C PHE A 70 -1.59 23.45 3.14
N TYR A 71 -1.73 23.19 1.84
CA TYR A 71 -3.01 22.77 1.27
C TYR A 71 -3.32 21.31 1.55
N GLY A 72 -2.34 20.42 1.34
CA GLY A 72 -2.37 19.02 1.74
C GLY A 72 -1.56 18.81 3.01
N ASP A 73 -1.93 19.45 4.12
CA ASP A 73 -1.11 19.46 5.34
C ASP A 73 -1.13 18.09 6.04
N PHE A 74 0.05 17.48 6.17
CA PHE A 74 0.28 16.24 6.92
C PHE A 74 1.08 16.48 8.21
N ARG A 75 1.55 17.70 8.50
CA ARG A 75 2.46 17.98 9.62
C ARG A 75 1.89 17.58 10.98
N PRO A 76 0.61 17.89 11.32
CA PRO A 76 0.02 17.40 12.58
C PRO A 76 -0.07 15.87 12.67
N ILE A 77 -0.18 15.20 11.51
CA ILE A 77 -0.20 13.74 11.43
C ILE A 77 1.22 13.19 11.61
N ALA A 78 2.22 13.84 11.01
CA ALA A 78 3.63 13.48 11.14
C ALA A 78 4.14 13.65 12.57
N ASP A 79 3.71 14.69 13.29
CA ASP A 79 4.07 14.88 14.70
C ASP A 79 3.58 13.75 15.60
N THR A 80 2.44 13.13 15.27
CA THR A 80 1.84 12.05 16.07
C THR A 80 2.27 10.67 15.61
N ALA A 81 2.39 10.44 14.30
CA ALA A 81 2.71 9.14 13.72
C ALA A 81 4.20 8.96 13.40
N ASN A 82 5.01 10.01 13.60
CA ASN A 82 6.46 10.06 13.44
C ASN A 82 6.97 9.58 12.07
N PHE A 83 6.73 10.40 11.04
CA PHE A 83 7.23 10.18 9.68
C PHE A 83 7.71 11.49 9.05
N LEU A 84 8.64 11.38 8.11
CA LEU A 84 9.15 12.53 7.35
C LEU A 84 8.19 12.85 6.20
N ILE A 85 8.03 14.15 5.89
CA ILE A 85 7.28 14.59 4.71
C ILE A 85 8.23 15.38 3.83
N VAL A 86 8.34 15.01 2.55
CA VAL A 86 9.08 15.77 1.57
C VAL A 86 8.13 16.38 0.54
N HIS A 87 8.25 17.69 0.36
CA HIS A 87 7.55 18.50 -0.64
C HIS A 87 8.58 19.01 -1.66
N PRO A 88 8.83 18.27 -2.75
CA PRO A 88 9.71 18.72 -3.83
C PRO A 88 8.98 19.65 -4.80
N ASN A 89 9.74 20.51 -5.50
CA ASN A 89 9.25 21.25 -6.66
C ASN A 89 9.43 20.47 -7.97
N GLY A 90 8.39 20.50 -8.80
CA GLY A 90 8.47 20.23 -10.23
C GLY A 90 9.31 21.29 -10.96
N THR A 91 9.66 21.02 -12.22
CA THR A 91 10.33 22.04 -13.06
C THR A 91 9.35 23.07 -13.60
N LEU A 92 9.85 24.17 -14.16
CA LEU A 92 9.02 25.12 -14.89
C LEU A 92 8.81 24.66 -16.34
N ASP A 93 7.58 24.76 -16.84
CA ASP A 93 7.30 24.60 -18.27
C ASP A 93 7.60 25.89 -19.04
N ALA A 94 7.31 25.87 -20.35
CA ALA A 94 7.51 27.03 -21.23
C ALA A 94 6.67 28.27 -20.84
N SER A 95 5.61 28.10 -20.06
CA SER A 95 4.78 29.20 -19.54
C SER A 95 5.29 29.76 -18.20
N GLY A 96 6.35 29.17 -17.64
CA GLY A 96 6.84 29.51 -16.31
C GLY A 96 6.02 28.90 -15.17
N SER A 97 5.18 27.91 -15.45
CA SER A 97 4.37 27.21 -14.45
C SER A 97 5.10 25.97 -13.96
N ARG A 98 5.16 25.76 -12.63
CA ARG A 98 5.74 24.53 -12.07
C ARG A 98 4.85 23.33 -12.40
N PHE A 99 5.45 22.24 -12.86
CA PHE A 99 4.72 21.03 -13.22
C PHE A 99 5.57 19.77 -13.00
N TRP A 100 4.87 18.64 -12.93
CA TRP A 100 5.41 17.29 -13.06
C TRP A 100 5.18 16.79 -14.49
N ASN A 101 6.18 16.14 -15.07
CA ASN A 101 6.17 15.64 -16.44
C ASN A 101 5.31 14.37 -16.64
N THR A 102 4.02 14.52 -16.39
CA THR A 102 3.01 13.47 -16.53
C THR A 102 2.21 13.61 -17.83
N PHE A 103 2.23 14.78 -18.46
CA PHE A 103 1.39 15.11 -19.62
C PHE A 103 2.09 15.01 -20.98
N VAL A 104 3.43 15.04 -21.01
CA VAL A 104 4.18 14.93 -22.26
C VAL A 104 4.04 13.51 -22.84
N ALA A 105 4.08 13.33 -24.16
CA ALA A 105 4.05 11.98 -24.71
C ALA A 105 5.34 11.20 -24.37
N PRO A 106 5.27 9.89 -24.08
CA PRO A 106 6.46 9.06 -23.92
C PRO A 106 7.41 9.22 -25.13
N GLY A 107 8.70 9.44 -24.87
CA GLY A 107 9.72 9.60 -25.91
C GLY A 107 9.76 10.98 -26.61
N ALA A 108 8.84 11.90 -26.28
CA ALA A 108 8.82 13.24 -26.88
C ALA A 108 9.85 14.23 -26.29
N GLY A 109 10.72 13.76 -25.41
CA GLY A 109 11.66 14.61 -24.66
C GLY A 109 10.94 15.36 -23.53
N GLY A 110 11.48 15.30 -22.33
CA GLY A 110 10.93 15.98 -21.16
C GLY A 110 11.75 15.61 -19.93
N VAL A 111 11.62 16.39 -18.85
CA VAL A 111 12.37 16.13 -17.62
C VAL A 111 11.94 14.80 -17.01
N ASP A 112 12.90 14.04 -16.47
CA ASP A 112 12.59 12.77 -15.82
C ASP A 112 12.32 13.01 -14.32
N ASP A 113 11.06 13.29 -14.00
CA ASP A 113 10.64 13.49 -12.61
C ASP A 113 10.63 12.19 -11.80
N VAL A 114 10.52 11.03 -12.44
CA VAL A 114 10.67 9.74 -11.73
C VAL A 114 12.11 9.56 -11.27
N ALA A 115 13.08 9.83 -12.15
CA ALA A 115 14.50 9.81 -11.79
C ALA A 115 14.80 10.83 -10.69
N PHE A 116 14.31 12.06 -10.80
CA PHE A 116 14.47 13.07 -9.76
C PHE A 116 13.93 12.62 -8.39
N LEU A 117 12.70 12.14 -8.31
CA LEU A 117 12.11 11.72 -7.04
C LEU A 117 12.83 10.49 -6.44
N SER A 118 13.32 9.59 -7.30
CA SER A 118 14.18 8.47 -6.92
C SER A 118 15.53 8.95 -6.35
N GLU A 119 16.20 9.89 -7.01
CA GLU A 119 17.47 10.46 -6.55
C GLU A 119 17.30 11.27 -5.26
N LEU A 120 16.19 12.00 -5.14
CA LEU A 120 15.84 12.72 -3.92
C LEU A 120 15.64 11.77 -2.74
N LEU A 121 14.93 10.65 -2.94
CA LEU A 121 14.79 9.62 -1.91
C LEU A 121 16.17 9.11 -1.45
N THR A 122 17.07 8.81 -2.39
CA THR A 122 18.43 8.36 -2.09
C THR A 122 19.22 9.43 -1.32
N ALA A 123 19.13 10.70 -1.74
CA ALA A 123 19.80 11.80 -1.08
C ALA A 123 19.28 11.98 0.37
N LEU A 124 17.98 11.84 0.59
CA LEU A 124 17.39 11.90 1.93
C LEU A 124 17.78 10.69 2.79
N GLN A 125 17.81 9.48 2.21
CA GLN A 125 18.23 8.26 2.90
C GLN A 125 19.70 8.32 3.39
N SER A 126 20.55 9.11 2.73
CA SER A 126 21.93 9.32 3.20
C SER A 126 22.04 10.27 4.41
N ARG A 127 21.00 11.07 4.68
CA ARG A 127 20.97 12.10 5.73
C ARG A 127 20.04 11.76 6.89
N TYR A 128 19.00 10.97 6.62
CA TYR A 128 17.95 10.60 7.57
C TYR A 128 17.75 9.09 7.60
N THR A 129 17.42 8.56 8.78
CA THR A 129 17.10 7.14 8.94
C THR A 129 15.68 6.87 8.44
N ILE A 130 15.54 6.67 7.13
CA ILE A 130 14.27 6.38 6.46
C ILE A 130 14.12 4.86 6.31
N ASP A 131 12.95 4.35 6.65
CA ASP A 131 12.57 2.95 6.43
C ASP A 131 12.29 2.71 4.93
N PRO A 132 13.13 1.94 4.21
CA PRO A 132 12.94 1.71 2.78
C PRO A 132 11.66 0.91 2.47
N ASP A 133 11.09 0.21 3.45
CA ASP A 133 9.81 -0.49 3.27
C ASP A 133 8.60 0.45 3.37
N ARG A 134 8.76 1.66 3.91
CA ARG A 134 7.66 2.58 4.22
C ARG A 134 7.88 3.93 3.57
N VAL A 135 8.09 3.92 2.26
CA VAL A 135 8.07 5.11 1.42
C VAL A 135 6.76 5.16 0.66
N TYR A 136 6.09 6.29 0.72
CA TYR A 136 4.76 6.48 0.14
C TYR A 136 4.72 7.75 -0.73
N SER A 137 3.73 7.85 -1.61
CA SER A 137 3.49 9.06 -2.40
C SER A 137 2.04 9.51 -2.33
N THR A 138 1.84 10.82 -2.26
CA THR A 138 0.56 11.45 -2.50
C THR A 138 0.73 12.81 -3.17
N GLY A 139 -0.34 13.35 -3.71
CA GLY A 139 -0.35 14.69 -4.27
C GLY A 139 -1.70 15.10 -4.81
N MET A 140 -1.82 16.39 -5.08
CA MET A 140 -3.02 17.00 -5.65
C MET A 140 -2.87 17.12 -7.17
N SER A 141 -3.94 16.88 -7.94
CA SER A 141 -3.99 17.21 -9.36
C SER A 141 -2.80 16.61 -10.10
N ASN A 142 -1.98 17.40 -10.82
CA ASN A 142 -0.72 16.97 -11.45
C ASN A 142 0.24 16.20 -10.50
N GLY A 143 0.28 16.49 -9.20
CA GLY A 143 1.00 15.69 -8.19
C GLY A 143 0.34 14.34 -7.87
N GLY A 144 -0.98 14.24 -8.03
CA GLY A 144 -1.74 12.98 -8.03
C GLY A 144 -1.44 12.14 -9.27
N PHE A 145 -1.37 12.75 -10.46
CA PHE A 145 -0.85 12.09 -11.68
C PHE A 145 0.57 11.58 -11.45
N MET A 146 1.43 12.38 -10.81
CA MET A 146 2.82 11.98 -10.54
C MET A 146 2.90 10.83 -9.53
N SER A 147 1.99 10.78 -8.55
CA SER A 147 1.89 9.64 -7.64
C SER A 147 1.54 8.35 -8.39
N TYR A 148 0.65 8.39 -9.38
CA TYR A 148 0.41 7.26 -10.27
C TYR A 148 1.63 6.87 -11.09
N GLU A 149 2.35 7.85 -11.67
CA GLU A 149 3.61 7.58 -12.38
C GLU A 149 4.64 6.88 -11.49
N LEU A 150 4.76 7.28 -10.22
CA LEU A 150 5.62 6.59 -9.25
C LEU A 150 5.15 5.17 -8.96
N ALA A 151 3.84 4.92 -8.86
CA ALA A 151 3.33 3.55 -8.72
C ALA A 151 3.67 2.69 -9.95
N CYS A 152 3.56 3.26 -11.16
CA CYS A 152 3.87 2.56 -12.41
C CYS A 152 5.37 2.27 -12.58
N LYS A 153 6.24 3.24 -12.29
CA LYS A 153 7.66 3.22 -12.68
C LYS A 153 8.64 3.07 -11.53
N LEU A 154 8.20 3.31 -10.29
CA LEU A 154 9.03 3.27 -9.08
C LEU A 154 8.40 2.40 -7.98
N SER A 155 7.58 1.41 -8.37
CA SER A 155 6.93 0.47 -7.45
C SER A 155 7.94 -0.24 -6.55
N ASN A 156 9.16 -0.53 -7.04
CA ASN A 156 10.24 -1.12 -6.26
C ASN A 156 10.82 -0.22 -5.15
N ARG A 157 10.35 1.02 -5.00
CA ARG A 157 10.72 1.92 -3.87
C ARG A 157 9.52 2.57 -3.21
N VAL A 158 8.34 2.54 -3.82
CA VAL A 158 7.11 3.15 -3.27
C VAL A 158 6.11 2.06 -2.92
N ALA A 159 5.83 1.93 -1.62
CA ALA A 159 4.98 0.86 -1.10
C ALA A 159 3.49 1.09 -1.37
N ALA A 160 3.02 2.33 -1.39
CA ALA A 160 1.61 2.66 -1.64
C ALA A 160 1.47 4.12 -2.05
N ILE A 161 0.36 4.44 -2.73
CA ILE A 161 0.06 5.81 -3.17
C ILE A 161 -1.36 6.27 -2.82
N GLY A 162 -1.54 7.58 -2.70
CA GLY A 162 -2.84 8.24 -2.64
C GLY A 162 -2.90 9.40 -3.62
N SER A 163 -3.83 9.39 -4.56
CA SER A 163 -4.07 10.50 -5.50
C SER A 163 -5.29 11.29 -5.06
N VAL A 164 -5.17 12.62 -5.02
CA VAL A 164 -6.27 13.54 -4.74
C VAL A 164 -6.48 14.41 -5.97
N THR A 165 -7.67 14.31 -6.58
CA THR A 165 -8.05 15.00 -7.83
C THR A 165 -7.07 14.82 -9.00
N GLY A 166 -6.23 13.78 -8.94
CA GLY A 166 -5.36 13.35 -10.04
C GLY A 166 -6.00 12.21 -10.83
N SER A 167 -5.41 11.88 -11.98
CA SER A 167 -5.80 10.71 -12.78
C SER A 167 -4.56 10.14 -13.47
N ILE A 168 -4.75 9.32 -14.50
CA ILE A 168 -3.71 8.88 -15.42
C ILE A 168 -4.04 9.43 -16.81
N VAL A 169 -3.02 9.91 -17.54
CA VAL A 169 -3.20 10.29 -18.94
C VAL A 169 -3.61 9.06 -19.74
N GLN A 170 -4.67 9.17 -20.54
CA GLN A 170 -5.31 8.05 -21.25
C GLN A 170 -4.30 7.22 -22.05
N SER A 171 -3.37 7.87 -22.75
CA SER A 171 -2.33 7.22 -23.56
C SER A 171 -1.25 6.51 -22.74
N ARG A 172 -1.14 6.80 -21.45
CA ARG A 172 -0.13 6.23 -20.54
C ARG A 172 -0.68 5.08 -19.69
N LEU A 173 -2.01 4.92 -19.60
CA LEU A 173 -2.64 3.90 -18.76
C LEU A 173 -2.21 2.47 -19.13
N SER A 174 -2.14 2.15 -20.43
CA SER A 174 -1.69 0.83 -20.90
C SER A 174 -0.20 0.56 -20.69
N ALA A 175 0.61 1.61 -20.54
CA ALA A 175 2.04 1.52 -20.29
C ALA A 175 2.39 1.46 -18.79
N CYS A 176 1.39 1.57 -17.91
CA CYS A 176 1.60 1.36 -16.49
C CYS A 176 1.80 -0.14 -16.24
N THR A 177 3.00 -0.52 -15.79
CA THR A 177 3.33 -1.92 -15.47
C THR A 177 4.20 -2.01 -14.20
N PRO A 178 3.61 -1.80 -13.01
CA PRO A 178 4.32 -1.98 -11.75
C PRO A 178 4.95 -3.38 -11.60
N GLN A 179 6.01 -3.50 -10.80
CA GLN A 179 6.72 -4.78 -10.61
C GLN A 179 5.96 -5.75 -9.68
N HIS A 180 5.07 -5.23 -8.85
CA HIS A 180 4.26 -5.97 -7.89
C HIS A 180 2.95 -5.22 -7.63
N PRO A 181 1.94 -5.82 -6.97
CA PRO A 181 0.74 -5.11 -6.56
C PRO A 181 1.07 -3.86 -5.75
N VAL A 182 0.40 -2.74 -6.06
CA VAL A 182 0.58 -1.46 -5.37
C VAL A 182 -0.77 -1.02 -4.81
N PRO A 183 -0.94 -0.90 -3.48
CA PRO A 183 -2.12 -0.31 -2.88
C PRO A 183 -2.31 1.14 -3.33
N VAL A 184 -3.52 1.45 -3.79
CA VAL A 184 -3.89 2.76 -4.32
C VAL A 184 -5.10 3.31 -3.59
N MET A 185 -5.04 4.57 -3.19
CA MET A 185 -6.19 5.37 -2.81
C MET A 185 -6.45 6.47 -3.85
N GLU A 186 -7.70 6.67 -4.25
CA GLU A 186 -8.12 7.74 -5.16
C GLU A 186 -9.24 8.56 -4.52
N ILE A 187 -9.07 9.88 -4.41
CA ILE A 187 -10.06 10.81 -3.87
C ILE A 187 -10.42 11.82 -4.95
N HIS A 188 -11.68 11.85 -5.38
CA HIS A 188 -12.05 12.64 -6.55
C HIS A 188 -13.47 13.21 -6.47
N GLY A 189 -13.61 14.47 -6.88
CA GLY A 189 -14.90 15.17 -6.99
C GLY A 189 -15.66 14.80 -8.26
N THR A 190 -16.97 14.55 -8.18
CA THR A 190 -17.78 14.27 -9.38
C THR A 190 -18.06 15.51 -10.22
N ALA A 191 -17.95 16.71 -9.63
CA ALA A 191 -18.10 18.01 -10.28
C ALA A 191 -16.75 18.70 -10.54
N ASP A 192 -15.67 17.91 -10.59
CA ASP A 192 -14.34 18.39 -10.95
C ASP A 192 -14.30 18.85 -12.42
N ASN A 193 -14.15 20.16 -12.65
CA ASN A 193 -14.10 20.74 -13.99
C ASN A 193 -12.67 20.83 -14.56
N THR A 194 -11.65 20.46 -13.79
CA THR A 194 -10.24 20.54 -14.18
C THR A 194 -9.73 19.17 -14.62
N VAL A 195 -10.00 18.15 -13.80
CA VAL A 195 -9.75 16.74 -14.12
C VAL A 195 -11.10 16.04 -14.02
N PRO A 196 -11.86 15.93 -15.12
CA PRO A 196 -13.22 15.43 -15.06
C PRO A 196 -13.28 13.99 -14.52
N TYR A 197 -14.17 13.75 -13.55
CA TYR A 197 -14.39 12.43 -12.96
C TYR A 197 -14.68 11.35 -14.02
N ASN A 198 -15.48 11.72 -15.02
CA ASN A 198 -15.85 10.87 -16.15
C ASN A 198 -14.79 10.84 -17.27
N GLY A 199 -13.64 11.46 -17.05
CA GLY A 199 -12.56 11.57 -18.01
C GLY A 199 -12.85 12.55 -19.14
N ASN A 200 -11.87 12.69 -20.03
CA ASN A 200 -11.98 13.41 -21.28
C ASN A 200 -11.00 12.79 -22.29
N ILE A 201 -10.72 13.47 -23.40
CA ILE A 201 -9.80 12.94 -24.43
C ILE A 201 -8.36 12.73 -23.92
N LEU A 202 -7.95 13.45 -22.87
CA LEU A 202 -6.60 13.39 -22.31
C LEU A 202 -6.51 12.54 -21.04
N PHE A 203 -7.51 12.62 -20.16
CA PHE A 203 -7.47 12.01 -18.84
C PHE A 203 -8.42 10.83 -18.77
N ALA A 204 -7.91 9.71 -18.27
CA ALA A 204 -8.72 8.52 -18.06
C ALA A 204 -9.85 8.82 -17.05
N PRO A 205 -11.07 8.28 -17.26
CA PRO A 205 -12.12 8.34 -16.27
C PRO A 205 -11.66 7.72 -14.95
N ILE A 206 -12.03 8.32 -13.82
CA ILE A 206 -11.63 7.82 -12.50
C ILE A 206 -12.12 6.40 -12.25
N PRO A 207 -13.37 6.01 -12.61
CA PRO A 207 -13.77 4.61 -12.56
C PRO A 207 -12.86 3.66 -13.36
N THR A 208 -12.34 4.10 -14.51
CA THR A 208 -11.41 3.33 -15.34
C THR A 208 -10.04 3.19 -14.68
N VAL A 209 -9.54 4.24 -14.03
CA VAL A 209 -8.27 4.19 -13.27
C VAL A 209 -8.39 3.26 -12.07
N VAL A 210 -9.48 3.38 -11.30
CA VAL A 210 -9.76 2.49 -10.16
C VAL A 210 -9.86 1.04 -10.62
N ASP A 211 -10.63 0.77 -11.68
CA ASP A 211 -10.81 -0.59 -12.23
C ASP A 211 -9.49 -1.17 -12.76
N TYR A 212 -8.63 -0.35 -13.40
CA TYR A 212 -7.29 -0.77 -13.78
C TYR A 212 -6.50 -1.29 -12.57
N TRP A 213 -6.47 -0.54 -11.47
CA TRP A 213 -5.73 -0.95 -10.27
C TRP A 213 -6.37 -2.13 -9.55
N VAL A 214 -7.70 -2.24 -9.54
CA VAL A 214 -8.44 -3.40 -9.01
C VAL A 214 -8.02 -4.66 -9.76
N ARG A 215 -8.03 -4.62 -11.09
CA ARG A 215 -7.61 -5.74 -11.94
C ARG A 215 -6.12 -6.03 -11.79
N PHE A 216 -5.28 -4.99 -11.84
CA PHE A 216 -3.84 -5.13 -11.70
C PHE A 216 -3.48 -5.77 -10.37
N ASN A 217 -4.03 -5.31 -9.24
CA ASN A 217 -3.79 -5.88 -7.92
C ASN A 217 -4.45 -7.24 -7.69
N GLY A 218 -5.44 -7.62 -8.52
CA GLY A 218 -6.23 -8.84 -8.35
C GLY A 218 -7.22 -8.73 -7.18
N CYS A 219 -7.74 -7.53 -6.91
CA CYS A 219 -8.77 -7.32 -5.90
C CYS A 219 -10.12 -7.90 -6.36
N SER A 220 -11.04 -8.09 -5.41
CA SER A 220 -12.46 -8.32 -5.71
C SER A 220 -13.00 -7.15 -6.57
N PRO A 221 -13.69 -7.42 -7.69
CA PRO A 221 -14.27 -6.36 -8.52
C PRO A 221 -15.51 -5.72 -7.86
N THR A 222 -16.10 -6.38 -6.86
CA THR A 222 -17.21 -5.83 -6.06
C THR A 222 -16.65 -5.17 -4.81
N PRO A 223 -16.81 -3.84 -4.64
CA PRO A 223 -16.34 -3.13 -3.46
C PRO A 223 -17.31 -3.24 -2.29
N THR A 224 -16.80 -3.09 -1.08
CA THR A 224 -17.63 -2.65 0.05
C THR A 224 -17.85 -1.14 -0.09
N VAL A 225 -19.10 -0.71 -0.11
CA VAL A 225 -19.48 0.71 -0.21
C VAL A 225 -19.98 1.20 1.14
N THR A 226 -19.52 2.37 1.57
CA THR A 226 -19.94 3.02 2.82
C THR A 226 -20.19 4.49 2.56
N ASN A 227 -21.39 4.97 2.91
CA ASN A 227 -21.68 6.40 2.89
C ASN A 227 -20.93 7.08 4.03
N VAL A 228 -20.18 8.13 3.72
CA VAL A 228 -19.56 8.98 4.74
C VAL A 228 -20.68 9.82 5.37
N PRO A 229 -20.75 9.92 6.71
CA PRO A 229 -21.71 10.81 7.36
C PRO A 229 -21.54 12.26 6.88
N ASN A 230 -22.62 12.86 6.37
CA ASN A 230 -22.64 14.28 6.02
C ASN A 230 -22.76 15.13 7.29
N THR A 231 -21.61 15.52 7.82
CA THR A 231 -21.47 16.33 9.03
C THR A 231 -21.38 17.83 8.71
N SER A 232 -21.01 18.18 7.48
CA SER A 232 -20.93 19.56 6.99
C SER A 232 -21.98 19.83 5.92
N THR A 233 -23.22 20.01 6.36
CA THR A 233 -24.40 20.08 5.48
C THR A 233 -24.48 21.31 4.56
N THR A 234 -23.55 22.25 4.67
CA THR A 234 -23.52 23.50 3.89
C THR A 234 -22.37 23.56 2.88
N ASP A 235 -21.55 22.51 2.77
CA ASP A 235 -20.41 22.51 1.85
C ASP A 235 -20.79 22.16 0.40
N GLY A 236 -22.05 21.77 0.17
CA GLY A 236 -22.59 21.47 -1.15
C GLY A 236 -22.16 20.12 -1.72
N SER A 237 -21.65 19.21 -0.89
CA SER A 237 -21.14 17.91 -1.31
C SER A 237 -21.46 16.79 -0.30
N THR A 238 -21.26 15.54 -0.73
CA THR A 238 -21.23 14.36 0.17
C THR A 238 -20.13 13.41 -0.29
N ALA A 239 -19.86 12.33 0.46
CA ALA A 239 -18.84 11.37 0.07
C ALA A 239 -19.31 9.91 0.22
N GLU A 240 -18.90 9.08 -0.74
CA GLU A 240 -19.02 7.63 -0.70
C GLU A 240 -17.63 7.01 -0.72
N ARG A 241 -17.41 6.03 0.16
CA ARG A 241 -16.16 5.26 0.23
C ARG A 241 -16.35 3.88 -0.36
N TYR A 242 -15.53 3.54 -1.35
CA TYR A 242 -15.48 2.24 -2.00
C TYR A 242 -14.17 1.54 -1.62
N VAL A 243 -14.25 0.27 -1.20
CA VAL A 243 -13.09 -0.55 -0.82
C VAL A 243 -13.09 -1.85 -1.60
N TYR A 244 -12.08 -2.03 -2.45
CA TYR A 244 -11.84 -3.23 -3.22
C TYR A 244 -10.72 -4.05 -2.55
N SER A 245 -11.12 -5.02 -1.73
CA SER A 245 -10.23 -5.86 -0.93
C SER A 245 -9.84 -7.17 -1.64
N GLY A 246 -8.94 -7.94 -1.02
CA GLY A 246 -8.56 -9.28 -1.49
C GLY A 246 -7.50 -9.29 -2.57
N GLY A 247 -6.82 -8.16 -2.82
CA GLY A 247 -5.71 -8.09 -3.76
C GLY A 247 -4.52 -8.95 -3.33
N ARG A 248 -3.69 -9.29 -4.31
CA ARG A 248 -2.45 -10.04 -4.10
C ARG A 248 -1.57 -9.33 -3.07
N ASN A 249 -0.94 -10.12 -2.20
CA ASN A 249 -0.11 -9.65 -1.08
C ASN A 249 -0.84 -8.70 -0.10
N GLY A 250 -2.17 -8.79 -0.03
CA GLY A 250 -3.00 -7.96 0.85
C GLY A 250 -3.20 -6.53 0.32
N SER A 251 -2.87 -6.27 -0.95
CA SER A 251 -3.14 -4.98 -1.59
C SER A 251 -4.64 -4.68 -1.65
N VAL A 252 -4.97 -3.39 -1.55
CA VAL A 252 -6.34 -2.87 -1.59
C VAL A 252 -6.36 -1.66 -2.50
N VAL A 253 -7.48 -1.47 -3.21
CA VAL A 253 -7.80 -0.20 -3.88
C VAL A 253 -8.94 0.46 -3.12
N GLU A 254 -8.78 1.72 -2.74
CA GLU A 254 -9.82 2.52 -2.08
C GLU A 254 -10.15 3.74 -2.93
N HIS A 255 -11.43 4.04 -3.06
CA HIS A 255 -11.90 5.24 -3.76
C HIS A 255 -12.86 6.03 -2.89
N TYR A 256 -12.55 7.30 -2.64
CA TYR A 256 -13.50 8.28 -2.14
C TYR A 256 -14.08 9.05 -3.32
N LYS A 257 -15.35 8.79 -3.60
CA LYS A 257 -16.14 9.54 -4.57
C LYS A 257 -16.81 10.69 -3.84
N ILE A 258 -16.37 11.91 -4.11
CA ILE A 258 -16.93 13.11 -3.49
C ILE A 258 -18.04 13.63 -4.40
N ILE A 259 -19.28 13.30 -4.07
CA ILE A 259 -20.48 13.69 -4.82
C ILE A 259 -20.61 15.21 -4.76
N ASP A 260 -20.76 15.82 -5.93
CA ASP A 260 -20.83 17.27 -6.18
C ASP A 260 -19.58 18.07 -5.76
N GLY A 261 -18.53 17.40 -5.25
CA GLY A 261 -17.24 18.01 -4.95
C GLY A 261 -16.49 18.45 -6.23
N GLY A 262 -15.75 19.54 -6.12
CA GLY A 262 -14.91 20.08 -7.21
C GLY A 262 -13.44 19.63 -7.16
N HIS A 263 -12.59 20.35 -7.90
CA HIS A 263 -11.13 20.13 -7.95
C HIS A 263 -10.41 20.61 -6.68
N THR A 264 -10.64 19.92 -5.57
CA THR A 264 -10.28 20.39 -4.22
C THR A 264 -9.57 19.32 -3.40
N TRP A 265 -8.95 19.72 -2.30
CA TRP A 265 -8.46 18.80 -1.29
C TRP A 265 -9.47 18.73 -0.13
N PRO A 266 -10.21 17.62 0.04
CA PRO A 266 -11.22 17.52 1.10
C PRO A 266 -10.64 17.81 2.50
N GLY A 267 -11.32 18.67 3.24
CA GLY A 267 -10.90 19.11 4.56
C GLY A 267 -9.71 20.07 4.59
N ALA A 268 -9.28 20.62 3.44
CA ALA A 268 -8.27 21.68 3.41
C ALA A 268 -8.75 22.95 4.14
N ALA A 269 -7.81 23.67 4.75
CA ALA A 269 -8.12 24.91 5.46
C ALA A 269 -8.62 26.01 4.51
N VAL A 270 -8.06 26.06 3.30
CA VAL A 270 -8.46 26.98 2.23
C VAL A 270 -9.53 26.31 1.37
N THR A 271 -10.72 26.92 1.30
CA THR A 271 -11.78 26.47 0.41
C THR A 271 -11.55 27.03 -0.99
N ILE A 272 -11.56 26.16 -1.99
CA ILE A 272 -11.53 26.54 -3.41
C ILE A 272 -12.71 25.83 -4.07
N GLY A 273 -13.71 26.55 -4.56
CA GLY A 273 -14.94 25.91 -5.09
C GLY A 273 -15.65 25.02 -4.05
N VAL A 274 -16.32 23.96 -4.52
CA VAL A 274 -17.03 23.00 -3.66
C VAL A 274 -16.03 22.04 -3.02
N THR A 275 -15.56 22.37 -1.81
CA THR A 275 -14.62 21.57 -1.03
C THR A 275 -15.35 20.78 0.05
N ASN A 276 -15.39 19.45 -0.06
CA ASN A 276 -15.99 18.61 0.97
C ASN A 276 -15.28 18.74 2.32
N ARG A 277 -16.04 18.84 3.40
CA ARG A 277 -15.58 19.00 4.79
C ARG A 277 -15.95 17.83 5.69
N ASP A 278 -16.59 16.78 5.16
CA ASP A 278 -16.94 15.56 5.91
C ASP A 278 -15.74 14.66 6.18
N ILE A 279 -14.74 14.70 5.29
CA ILE A 279 -13.47 14.00 5.47
C ILE A 279 -12.29 14.96 5.46
N ASN A 280 -11.19 14.52 6.05
CA ASN A 280 -9.89 15.15 5.85
C ASN A 280 -9.02 14.22 4.99
N ALA A 281 -8.74 14.62 3.74
CA ALA A 281 -8.03 13.78 2.79
C ALA A 281 -6.63 13.40 3.29
N SER A 282 -5.89 14.30 3.97
CA SER A 282 -4.58 13.97 4.53
C SER A 282 -4.66 12.85 5.57
N ARG A 283 -5.67 12.87 6.44
CA ARG A 283 -5.90 11.80 7.43
C ARG A 283 -6.27 10.48 6.76
N GLU A 284 -7.13 10.52 5.75
CA GLU A 284 -7.55 9.32 5.01
C GLU A 284 -6.41 8.68 4.22
N VAL A 285 -5.62 9.50 3.54
CA VAL A 285 -4.42 9.07 2.83
C VAL A 285 -3.43 8.45 3.80
N TRP A 286 -3.12 9.09 4.93
CA TRP A 286 -2.20 8.50 5.91
C TRP A 286 -2.74 7.21 6.52
N ARG A 287 -4.03 7.16 6.90
CA ARG A 287 -4.70 5.95 7.40
C ARG A 287 -4.51 4.78 6.43
N PHE A 288 -4.63 5.06 5.13
CA PHE A 288 -4.47 4.07 4.09
C PHE A 288 -3.02 3.61 3.93
N LEU A 289 -2.11 4.55 3.68
CA LEU A 289 -0.72 4.30 3.30
C LEU A 289 0.06 3.54 4.37
N ARG A 290 -0.09 3.94 5.64
CA ARG A 290 0.69 3.41 6.78
C ARG A 290 0.55 1.90 7.02
N ARG A 291 -0.41 1.25 6.36
CA ARG A 291 -0.66 -0.20 6.48
C ARG A 291 0.32 -1.05 5.69
N TYR A 292 1.02 -0.46 4.73
CA TYR A 292 1.74 -1.21 3.71
C TYR A 292 3.25 -1.12 3.88
N ARG A 293 3.91 -2.25 3.63
CA ARG A 293 5.36 -2.39 3.58
C ARG A 293 5.75 -2.94 2.21
N LEU A 294 6.78 -2.37 1.60
CA LEU A 294 7.24 -2.76 0.28
C LEU A 294 7.63 -4.25 0.22
N SER A 295 8.42 -4.73 1.19
CA SER A 295 8.81 -6.14 1.31
C SER A 295 7.61 -7.11 1.29
N GLN A 296 6.49 -6.76 1.94
CA GLN A 296 5.27 -7.57 1.89
C GLN A 296 4.69 -7.64 0.48
N LEU A 297 4.70 -6.53 -0.24
CA LEU A 297 4.08 -6.40 -1.57
C LEU A 297 4.94 -7.04 -2.67
N SER A 298 6.27 -6.98 -2.55
CA SER A 298 7.22 -7.48 -3.53
C SER A 298 7.60 -8.95 -3.33
N THR A 299 7.20 -9.57 -2.22
CA THR A 299 7.41 -11.00 -2.00
C THR A 299 6.66 -11.78 -3.08
N PRO A 300 7.35 -12.58 -3.93
CA PRO A 300 6.68 -13.48 -4.85
C PRO A 300 5.71 -14.33 -4.04
N LEU A 301 4.52 -14.60 -4.59
CA LEU A 301 3.62 -15.62 -4.06
C LEU A 301 4.27 -17.01 -4.26
N ALA A 302 5.46 -17.26 -3.71
CA ALA A 302 5.86 -18.60 -3.33
C ALA A 302 4.77 -19.04 -2.37
N ALA A 303 3.93 -19.98 -2.82
CA ALA A 303 2.81 -20.58 -2.12
C ALA A 303 2.73 -20.06 -0.69
N ALA A 304 1.87 -19.06 -0.45
CA ALA A 304 1.66 -18.47 0.87
C ALA A 304 1.29 -19.61 1.83
N ALA A 305 2.31 -20.23 2.40
CA ALA A 305 2.22 -21.31 3.31
C ALA A 305 1.93 -20.65 4.64
N ALA A 306 0.65 -20.77 5.01
CA ALA A 306 0.17 -20.83 6.38
C ALA A 306 0.36 -19.56 7.22
N ALA A 307 -0.66 -18.70 7.18
CA ALA A 307 -1.18 -18.12 8.41
C ALA A 307 -2.72 -18.05 8.37
N SER A 308 -3.32 -18.90 9.20
CA SER A 308 -4.73 -18.99 9.62
C SER A 308 -5.76 -19.45 8.58
N GLY A 309 -6.05 -20.76 8.64
CA GLY A 309 -7.12 -21.43 7.90
C GLY A 309 -6.63 -22.67 7.13
N GLN A 310 -5.86 -23.57 7.74
CA GLN A 310 -5.39 -24.78 7.04
C GLN A 310 -6.57 -25.69 6.68
N ARG A 311 -7.02 -25.59 5.44
CA ARG A 311 -7.85 -26.59 4.77
C ARG A 311 -7.05 -27.89 4.59
N LEU A 312 -7.70 -29.05 4.64
CA LEU A 312 -7.08 -30.34 4.31
C LEU A 312 -6.36 -30.26 2.96
N GLN A 313 -5.09 -30.68 2.93
CA GLN A 313 -4.25 -30.74 1.74
C GLN A 313 -3.74 -32.17 1.55
N LEU A 314 -3.96 -32.71 0.36
CA LEU A 314 -3.47 -34.01 -0.08
C LEU A 314 -2.57 -33.82 -1.30
N TYR A 315 -1.28 -34.14 -1.18
CA TYR A 315 -0.28 -33.90 -2.23
C TYR A 315 0.88 -34.91 -2.19
N PRO A 316 1.58 -35.18 -3.30
CA PRO A 316 1.28 -34.69 -4.64
C PRO A 316 0.01 -35.33 -5.21
N ASN A 317 -0.65 -34.64 -6.13
CA ASN A 317 -1.75 -35.16 -6.92
C ASN A 317 -1.54 -34.65 -8.37
N PRO A 318 -1.15 -35.50 -9.33
CA PRO A 318 -1.10 -36.96 -9.23
C PRO A 318 -0.05 -37.51 -8.25
N VAL A 319 -0.37 -38.63 -7.60
CA VAL A 319 0.52 -39.32 -6.67
C VAL A 319 1.23 -40.46 -7.36
N GLU A 320 2.52 -40.64 -7.07
CA GLU A 320 3.29 -41.82 -7.46
C GLU A 320 3.36 -42.81 -6.27
N ASN A 321 4.27 -42.60 -5.33
CA ASN A 321 4.59 -43.62 -4.30
C ASN A 321 4.11 -43.27 -2.89
N VAL A 322 3.97 -41.98 -2.58
CA VAL A 322 3.60 -41.50 -1.25
C VAL A 322 2.69 -40.29 -1.39
N LEU A 323 1.52 -40.35 -0.75
CA LEU A 323 0.62 -39.23 -0.58
C LEU A 323 0.84 -38.59 0.80
N THR A 324 1.07 -37.29 0.83
CA THR A 324 1.17 -36.49 2.05
C THR A 324 -0.19 -35.88 2.38
N ILE A 325 -0.60 -36.04 3.63
CA ILE A 325 -1.83 -35.50 4.20
C ILE A 325 -1.43 -34.44 5.24
N ARG A 326 -1.82 -33.20 4.98
CA ARG A 326 -1.64 -32.09 5.91
C ARG A 326 -3.01 -31.50 6.25
N ALA A 327 -3.29 -31.39 7.55
CA ALA A 327 -4.58 -30.92 8.03
C ALA A 327 -4.41 -29.98 9.23
N ALA A 328 -5.47 -29.23 9.59
CA ALA A 328 -5.43 -28.19 10.62
C ALA A 328 -5.04 -28.68 12.03
N GLN A 329 -5.21 -29.97 12.27
CA GLN A 329 -4.78 -30.69 13.47
C GLN A 329 -4.08 -31.97 13.02
N PRO A 330 -3.07 -32.47 13.77
CA PRO A 330 -2.43 -33.74 13.49
C PRO A 330 -3.49 -34.84 13.39
N ALA A 331 -3.67 -35.40 12.20
CA ALA A 331 -4.53 -36.56 12.00
C ALA A 331 -3.77 -37.82 12.42
N THR A 332 -4.50 -38.82 12.89
CA THR A 332 -3.96 -40.16 13.16
C THR A 332 -4.33 -41.12 12.04
N ALA A 333 -3.63 -42.25 11.93
CA ALA A 333 -3.91 -43.30 10.94
C ALA A 333 -5.40 -43.72 10.94
N ALA A 334 -6.03 -43.77 12.11
CA ALA A 334 -7.43 -44.16 12.30
C ALA A 334 -8.44 -43.18 11.68
N GLN A 335 -8.00 -41.97 11.33
CA GLN A 335 -8.85 -40.91 10.78
C GLN A 335 -8.78 -40.81 9.26
N VAL A 336 -8.02 -41.68 8.59
CA VAL A 336 -7.84 -41.67 7.13
C VAL A 336 -8.56 -42.86 6.50
N SER A 337 -9.36 -42.59 5.47
CA SER A 337 -10.01 -43.61 4.66
C SER A 337 -9.70 -43.38 3.18
N VAL A 338 -9.50 -44.46 2.42
CA VAL A 338 -9.26 -44.39 0.98
C VAL A 338 -10.20 -45.34 0.27
N ARG A 339 -10.86 -44.84 -0.77
CA ARG A 339 -11.70 -45.65 -1.67
C ARG A 339 -11.19 -45.58 -3.10
N ASP A 340 -11.27 -46.69 -3.81
CA ASP A 340 -11.05 -46.71 -5.26
C ASP A 340 -12.26 -46.14 -6.03
N ASN A 341 -12.17 -46.08 -7.36
CA ASN A 341 -13.24 -45.60 -8.24
C ASN A 341 -14.52 -46.45 -8.21
N MET A 342 -14.47 -47.66 -7.63
CA MET A 342 -15.62 -48.53 -7.39
C MET A 342 -16.19 -48.36 -5.97
N GLY A 343 -15.62 -47.46 -5.16
CA GLY A 343 -16.05 -47.19 -3.79
C GLY A 343 -15.53 -48.19 -2.74
N ARG A 344 -14.66 -49.14 -3.12
CA ARG A 344 -14.10 -50.16 -2.22
C ARG A 344 -13.05 -49.52 -1.31
N LEU A 345 -13.15 -49.79 0.00
CA LEU A 345 -12.18 -49.32 0.98
C LEU A 345 -10.85 -50.07 0.84
N LEU A 346 -9.75 -49.32 0.85
CA LEU A 346 -8.40 -49.86 0.76
C LEU A 346 -7.71 -49.82 2.12
N PRO A 347 -6.90 -50.84 2.46
CA PRO A 347 -6.03 -50.77 3.62
C PRO A 347 -5.02 -49.64 3.43
N VAL A 348 -4.80 -48.87 4.49
CA VAL A 348 -3.88 -47.73 4.50
C VAL A 348 -2.77 -47.95 5.51
N SER A 349 -1.55 -47.63 5.13
CA SER A 349 -0.40 -47.58 6.03
C SER A 349 0.15 -46.16 6.02
N THR A 350 0.14 -45.52 7.19
CA THR A 350 0.57 -44.13 7.35
C THR A 350 1.73 -44.01 8.32
N THR A 351 2.69 -43.15 8.01
CA THR A 351 3.74 -42.73 8.94
C THR A 351 3.60 -41.24 9.26
N VAL A 352 3.99 -40.82 10.46
CA VAL A 352 4.01 -39.40 10.85
C VAL A 352 5.38 -38.82 10.50
N ALA A 353 5.42 -37.74 9.73
CA ALA A 353 6.65 -37.03 9.41
C ALA A 353 7.02 -36.04 10.52
N ALA A 354 8.28 -35.58 10.53
CA ALA A 354 8.80 -34.64 11.52
C ALA A 354 8.06 -33.29 11.55
N ASP A 355 7.39 -32.92 10.45
CA ASP A 355 6.56 -31.70 10.34
C ASP A 355 5.10 -31.92 10.78
N GLY A 356 4.76 -33.09 11.32
CA GLY A 356 3.43 -33.45 11.80
C GLY A 356 2.44 -33.90 10.70
N SER A 357 2.86 -33.97 9.43
CA SER A 357 2.04 -34.52 8.35
C SER A 357 1.98 -36.05 8.37
N LEU A 358 0.89 -36.63 7.85
CA LEU A 358 0.81 -38.08 7.62
C LEU A 358 1.28 -38.39 6.20
N ARG A 359 2.09 -39.44 6.05
CA ARG A 359 2.53 -39.98 4.77
C ARG A 359 1.91 -41.33 4.54
N LEU A 360 1.07 -41.42 3.54
CA LEU A 360 0.36 -42.61 3.12
C LEU A 360 1.10 -43.27 1.96
N ALA A 361 1.49 -44.54 2.11
CA ALA A 361 2.14 -45.29 1.05
C ALA A 361 1.12 -45.70 -0.03
N THR A 362 1.39 -45.38 -1.30
CA THR A 362 0.49 -45.62 -2.44
C THR A 362 1.06 -46.58 -3.49
N HIS A 363 2.22 -47.19 -3.24
CA HIS A 363 2.90 -48.09 -4.20
C HIS A 363 2.05 -49.30 -4.61
N ALA A 364 1.13 -49.75 -3.74
CA ALA A 364 0.23 -50.87 -4.03
C ALA A 364 -1.04 -50.46 -4.81
N TRP A 365 -1.22 -49.16 -5.07
CA TRP A 365 -2.41 -48.66 -5.77
C TRP A 365 -2.20 -48.76 -7.29
N LEU A 366 -3.21 -49.28 -7.99
CA LEU A 366 -3.23 -49.25 -9.46
C LEU A 366 -3.43 -47.82 -9.96
N PRO A 367 -2.92 -47.45 -11.15
CA PRO A 367 -3.21 -46.15 -11.76
C PRO A 367 -4.72 -45.91 -11.87
N GLY A 368 -5.19 -44.73 -11.47
CA GLY A 368 -6.62 -44.42 -11.44
C GLY A 368 -7.03 -43.34 -10.44
N LEU A 369 -8.34 -43.17 -10.27
CA LEU A 369 -8.93 -42.17 -9.37
C LEU A 369 -9.28 -42.80 -8.03
N TYR A 370 -8.89 -42.13 -6.95
CA TYR A 370 -9.15 -42.52 -5.57
C TYR A 370 -9.82 -41.37 -4.82
N LEU A 371 -10.67 -41.71 -3.86
CA LEU A 371 -11.28 -40.76 -2.93
C LEU A 371 -10.66 -40.93 -1.55
N VAL A 372 -9.96 -39.90 -1.07
CA VAL A 372 -9.34 -39.89 0.26
C VAL A 372 -10.17 -39.05 1.20
N GLY A 373 -10.64 -39.66 2.30
CA GLY A 373 -11.40 -39.02 3.37
C GLY A 373 -10.57 -38.87 4.64
N VAL A 374 -10.56 -37.69 5.24
CA VAL A 374 -9.90 -37.43 6.53
C VAL A 374 -10.92 -36.90 7.53
N GLU A 375 -11.07 -37.60 8.65
CA GLU A 375 -11.99 -37.23 9.72
C GLU A 375 -11.33 -36.30 10.74
N GLN A 376 -11.92 -35.12 10.94
CA GLN A 376 -11.50 -34.16 11.97
C GLN A 376 -12.72 -33.61 12.71
N LYS A 377 -12.69 -33.66 14.05
CA LYS A 377 -13.76 -33.14 14.93
C LYS A 377 -15.16 -33.66 14.53
N GLY A 378 -15.28 -34.95 14.20
CA GLY A 378 -16.54 -35.60 13.81
C GLY A 378 -17.07 -35.23 12.42
N LYS A 379 -16.27 -34.56 11.58
CA LYS A 379 -16.59 -34.28 10.18
C LYS A 379 -15.53 -34.90 9.25
N VAL A 380 -15.98 -35.58 8.20
CA VAL A 380 -15.08 -36.14 7.18
C VAL A 380 -14.96 -35.17 6.01
N GLN A 381 -13.72 -34.82 5.64
CA GLN A 381 -13.40 -34.06 4.44
C GLN A 381 -12.85 -35.00 3.37
N TYR A 382 -13.37 -34.92 2.15
CA TYR A 382 -12.95 -35.78 1.04
C TYR A 382 -12.22 -35.00 -0.05
N GLN A 383 -11.23 -35.63 -0.68
CA GLN A 383 -10.57 -35.11 -1.88
C GLN A 383 -10.25 -36.25 -2.86
N HIS A 384 -10.36 -35.96 -4.15
CA HIS A 384 -9.97 -36.86 -5.22
C HIS A 384 -8.46 -36.85 -5.45
N ILE A 385 -7.86 -38.03 -5.61
CA ILE A 385 -6.44 -38.25 -5.87
C ILE A 385 -6.30 -39.11 -7.12
N VAL A 386 -5.45 -38.68 -8.04
CA VAL A 386 -5.09 -39.43 -9.24
C VAL A 386 -3.78 -40.17 -8.95
N LYS A 387 -3.77 -41.50 -9.08
CA LYS A 387 -2.56 -42.32 -9.03
C LYS A 387 -2.05 -42.49 -10.47
N GLN A 388 -0.78 -42.16 -10.68
CA GLN A 388 -0.05 -42.46 -11.92
C GLN A 388 0.65 -43.80 -11.85
#